data_AF-A0A9E5Q273-F1
#
_entry.id   AF-A0A9E5Q273-F1
#
_cell.length_a   1.000
_cell.length_b   1.000
_cell.length_c   1.000
_cell.angle_alpha   90.00
_cell.angle_beta   90.00
_cell.angle_gamma   90.00
#
_symmetry.space_group_name_H-M   'P 1'
#
loop_
_entity.id
_entity.type
_entity.pdbx_description
1 polymer ?
#
loop_
_entity_poly.entity_id
_entity_poly.type
_entity_poly.pdbx_seq_one_letter_code
_entity_poly.pdbx_strand_id
1 'polypeptide(L)'
;LVPLAIPASLQDSLMARLDRMAPVKEVAQIGAAIGREFSYTLLRGVTGKQDDALSHALDQLVESELIFRRGTPPNATYTFKHGLVQDAA
;
A
#
# COMPACT_ATOMS: atom_id res chain seq x y z
N LEU A 1 20.37 -12.95 -19.85
CA LEU A 1 19.69 -12.73 -18.55
C LEU A 1 18.20 -12.69 -18.86
N VAL A 2 17.46 -13.74 -18.53
CA VAL A 2 16.00 -13.79 -18.78
C VAL A 2 15.35 -12.92 -17.71
N PRO A 3 14.53 -11.91 -18.04
CA PRO A 3 13.82 -11.17 -17.01
C PRO A 3 12.88 -12.15 -16.30
N LEU A 4 12.88 -12.15 -14.97
CA LEU A 4 11.83 -12.79 -14.17
C LEU A 4 10.53 -12.05 -14.47
N ALA A 5 9.88 -12.37 -15.59
CA ALA A 5 8.50 -12.03 -15.84
C ALA A 5 7.70 -12.77 -14.77
N ILE A 6 7.27 -12.05 -13.75
CA ILE A 6 6.32 -12.56 -12.78
C ILE A 6 5.15 -13.15 -13.59
N PRO A 7 4.77 -14.42 -13.37
CA PRO A 7 3.66 -15.01 -14.12
C PRO A 7 2.43 -14.13 -13.92
N ALA A 8 1.72 -13.79 -15.00
CA ALA A 8 0.52 -12.95 -14.95
C ALA A 8 -0.47 -13.42 -13.86
N SER A 9 -0.55 -14.73 -13.61
CA SER A 9 -1.38 -15.31 -12.54
C SER A 9 -1.04 -14.87 -11.11
N LEU A 10 0.22 -14.52 -10.81
CA LEU A 10 0.61 -14.03 -9.48
C LEU A 10 0.21 -12.56 -9.32
N GLN A 11 0.44 -11.75 -10.35
CA GLN A 11 0.02 -10.35 -10.37
C GLN A 11 -1.52 -10.26 -10.34
N ASP A 12 -2.22 -11.08 -11.12
CA ASP A 12 -3.68 -11.17 -11.13
C ASP A 12 -4.23 -11.62 -9.78
N SER A 13 -3.58 -12.58 -9.11
CA SER A 13 -3.96 -13.02 -7.75
C SER A 13 -3.76 -11.91 -6.70
N LEU A 14 -2.70 -11.12 -6.83
CA LEU A 14 -2.46 -9.96 -5.96
C LEU A 14 -3.44 -8.82 -6.24
N MET A 15 -3.68 -8.50 -7.51
CA MET A 15 -4.69 -7.52 -7.91
C MET A 15 -6.08 -7.94 -7.43
N ALA A 16 -6.46 -9.22 -7.55
CA ALA A 16 -7.72 -9.73 -7.04
C ALA A 16 -7.82 -9.62 -5.51
N ARG A 17 -6.70 -9.74 -4.78
CA ARG A 17 -6.67 -9.53 -3.33
C ARG A 17 -6.78 -8.06 -2.96
N LEU A 18 -6.15 -7.16 -3.72
CA LEU A 18 -6.31 -5.71 -3.58
C LEU A 18 -7.72 -5.24 -3.95
N ASP A 19 -8.36 -5.82 -4.97
CA ASP A 19 -9.72 -5.51 -5.39
C ASP A 19 -10.76 -5.89 -4.33
N ARG A 20 -10.52 -6.99 -3.59
CA ARG A 20 -11.33 -7.34 -2.42
C ARG A 20 -11.16 -6.36 -1.26
N MET A 21 -10.12 -5.53 -1.29
CA MET A 21 -9.84 -4.43 -0.37
C MET A 21 -10.24 -3.07 -0.97
N ALA A 22 -11.26 -3.05 -1.84
CA ALA A 22 -11.78 -1.88 -2.55
C ALA A 22 -11.84 -0.54 -1.76
N PRO A 23 -12.23 -0.48 -0.47
CA PRO A 23 -12.24 0.81 0.24
C PRO A 23 -10.84 1.38 0.54
N VAL A 24 -9.79 0.56 0.52
CA VAL A 24 -8.41 0.98 0.87
C VAL A 24 -7.43 0.86 -0.29
N LYS A 25 -7.87 0.33 -1.44
CA LYS A 25 -7.08 0.21 -2.66
C LYS A 25 -6.44 1.53 -3.05
N GLU A 26 -7.23 2.60 -3.12
CA GLU A 26 -6.74 3.95 -3.50
C GLU A 26 -5.55 4.41 -2.64
N VAL A 27 -5.58 4.13 -1.33
CA VAL A 27 -4.49 4.48 -0.41
C VAL A 27 -3.22 3.68 -0.72
N ALA A 28 -3.37 2.40 -1.06
CA ALA A 28 -2.25 1.57 -1.49
C ALA A 28 -1.66 2.05 -2.82
N GLN A 29 -2.48 2.42 -3.81
CA GLN A 29 -1.98 2.89 -5.12
C GLN A 29 -1.20 4.21 -4.99
N ILE A 30 -1.74 5.15 -4.19
CA ILE A 30 -1.05 6.42 -3.92
C ILE A 30 0.26 6.17 -3.17
N GLY A 31 0.25 5.27 -2.18
CA GLY A 31 1.47 4.83 -1.50
C GLY A 31 2.51 4.25 -2.47
N ALA A 32 2.08 3.39 -3.39
CA ALA A 32 2.95 2.77 -4.38
C ALA A 32 3.55 3.78 -5.38
N ALA A 33 2.76 4.79 -5.76
CA ALA A 33 3.21 5.90 -6.60
C ALA A 33 4.23 6.81 -5.90
N ILE A 34 4.14 6.96 -4.57
CA ILE A 34 5.16 7.67 -3.78
C ILE A 34 6.46 6.87 -3.74
N GLY A 35 6.36 5.55 -3.50
CA GLY A 35 7.50 4.64 -3.48
C GLY A 35 7.34 3.49 -2.50
N ARG A 36 8.40 2.69 -2.36
CA ARG A 36 8.39 1.50 -1.50
C ARG A 36 8.20 1.85 -0.02
N GLU A 37 8.67 3.02 0.41
CA GLU A 37 8.55 3.55 1.76
C GLU A 37 8.04 4.99 1.70
N PHE A 38 7.06 5.34 2.53
CA PHE A 38 6.45 6.66 2.59
C PHE A 38 6.00 7.02 4.02
N SER A 39 5.89 8.32 4.31
CA SER A 39 5.41 8.79 5.62
C SER A 39 3.89 9.01 5.65
N TYR A 40 3.30 8.93 6.85
CA TYR A 40 1.90 9.28 7.09
C TYR A 40 1.59 10.71 6.60
N THR A 41 2.47 11.66 6.93
CA THR A 41 2.30 13.08 6.59
C THR A 41 2.28 13.34 5.09
N LEU A 42 3.15 12.66 4.32
CA LEU A 42 3.19 12.78 2.87
C LEU A 42 1.92 12.21 2.24
N LEU A 43 1.52 11.01 2.66
CA LEU A 43 0.33 10.36 2.15
C LEU A 43 -0.95 11.17 2.47
N ARG A 44 -1.05 11.74 3.69
CA ARG A 44 -2.13 12.65 4.07
C ARG A 44 -2.16 13.90 3.18
N GLY A 45 -1.00 14.49 2.91
CA GLY A 45 -0.88 15.68 2.06
C GLY A 45 -1.33 15.44 0.62
N VAL A 46 -1.07 14.25 0.07
CA VAL A 46 -1.43 13.90 -1.31
C VAL A 46 -2.89 13.44 -1.43
N THR A 47 -3.39 12.69 -0.44
CA THR A 47 -4.75 12.13 -0.48
C THR A 47 -5.84 13.14 -0.12
N GLY A 48 -5.53 14.15 0.71
CA GLY A 48 -6.52 15.09 1.24
C GLY A 48 -7.61 14.42 2.11
N LYS A 49 -7.44 13.14 2.48
CA LYS A 49 -8.39 12.38 3.31
C LYS A 49 -8.33 12.83 4.76
N GLN A 50 -9.45 12.69 5.47
CA GLN A 50 -9.49 12.88 6.91
C GLN A 50 -8.62 11.85 7.64
N ASP A 51 -7.99 12.27 8.74
CA ASP A 51 -7.05 11.46 9.50
C ASP A 51 -7.62 10.11 9.96
N ASP A 52 -8.89 10.07 10.39
CA ASP A 52 -9.55 8.81 10.81
C ASP A 52 -9.72 7.84 9.65
N ALA A 53 -10.17 8.34 8.49
CA ALA A 53 -10.37 7.53 7.30
C ALA A 53 -9.04 7.00 6.75
N LEU A 54 -8.00 7.84 6.77
CA LEU A 54 -6.66 7.45 6.33
C LEU A 54 -6.03 6.43 7.29
N SER A 55 -6.15 6.64 8.59
CA SER A 55 -5.63 5.71 9.61
C SER A 55 -6.32 4.35 9.51
N HIS A 56 -7.65 4.33 9.39
CA HIS A 56 -8.41 3.09 9.22
C HIS A 56 -8.05 2.35 7.93
N ALA A 57 -7.73 3.06 6.85
CA ALA A 57 -7.28 2.43 5.61
C ALA A 57 -5.87 1.84 5.74
N LEU A 58 -4.96 2.55 6.39
CA LEU A 58 -3.60 2.10 6.64
C LEU A 58 -3.57 0.91 7.60
N ASP A 59 -4.42 0.89 8.61
CA ASP A 59 -4.53 -0.23 9.54
C ASP A 59 -5.01 -1.50 8.83
N GLN A 60 -6.00 -1.43 7.94
CA GLN A 60 -6.39 -2.57 7.10
C GLN A 60 -5.25 -3.08 6.18
N LEU A 61 -4.46 -2.17 5.62
CA LEU A 61 -3.29 -2.55 4.81
C LEU A 61 -2.20 -3.22 5.66
N VAL A 62 -2.05 -2.83 6.94
CA VAL A 62 -1.15 -3.48 7.89
C VAL A 62 -1.69 -4.86 8.31
N GLU A 63 -2.98 -4.96 8.63
CA GLU A 63 -3.64 -6.22 9.02
C GLU A 63 -3.62 -7.27 7.90
N SER A 64 -3.72 -6.84 6.64
CA SER A 64 -3.57 -7.70 5.47
C SER A 64 -2.11 -8.08 5.14
N GLU A 65 -1.16 -7.62 5.97
CA GLU A 65 0.28 -7.77 5.81
C GLU A 65 0.84 -7.24 4.48
N LEU A 66 0.15 -6.31 3.81
CA LEU A 66 0.62 -5.72 2.57
C LEU A 66 1.69 -4.66 2.82
N ILE A 67 1.55 -3.93 3.92
CA ILE A 67 2.51 -2.93 4.38
C ILE A 67 2.90 -3.17 5.83
N PHE A 68 4.08 -2.69 6.22
CA PHE A 68 4.50 -2.58 7.62
C PHE A 68 4.44 -1.14 8.07
N ARG A 69 3.90 -0.91 9.27
CA ARG A 69 3.96 0.38 9.96
C ARG A 69 5.15 0.41 10.91
N ARG A 70 5.94 1.47 10.87
CA ARG A 70 6.98 1.79 11.84
C ARG A 70 6.64 3.11 12.53
N GLY A 71 6.64 3.10 13.87
CA GLY A 71 6.24 4.26 14.67
C GLY A 71 4.72 4.43 14.75
N THR A 72 4.30 5.62 15.16
CA THR A 72 2.89 5.99 15.33
C THR A 72 2.59 7.29 14.59
N PRO A 73 1.41 7.43 13.94
CA PRO A 73 1.01 8.69 13.34
C PRO A 73 1.08 9.85 14.36
N PRO A 74 1.50 11.06 13.94
CA PRO A 74 1.84 11.45 12.56
C PRO A 74 3.27 11.08 12.13
N ASN A 75 4.10 10.57 13.05
CA ASN A 75 5.50 10.22 12.80
C ASN A 75 5.69 8.77 12.31
N ALA A 76 4.64 8.17 11.74
CA ALA A 76 4.69 6.81 11.21
C ALA A 76 5.25 6.79 9.78
N THR A 77 6.07 5.78 9.49
CA THR A 77 6.42 5.39 8.13
C THR A 77 5.78 4.06 7.79
N TYR A 78 5.48 3.89 6.51
CA TYR A 78 4.86 2.70 5.95
C TYR A 78 5.73 2.17 4.83
N THR A 79 5.92 0.85 4.79
CA THR A 79 6.76 0.19 3.80
C THR A 79 6.04 -1.01 3.22
N PHE A 80 6.02 -1.16 1.89
CA PHE A 80 5.49 -2.37 1.26
C PHE A 80 6.32 -3.60 1.62
N LYS A 81 5.65 -4.68 2.05
CA LYS A 81 6.29 -5.95 2.41
C LYS A 81 7.01 -6.57 1.21
N HIS A 82 6.44 -6.44 0.02
CA HIS A 82 6.99 -6.96 -1.22
C HIS A 82 6.94 -5.92 -2.35
N GLY A 83 7.99 -5.88 -3.19
CA GLY A 83 8.01 -5.03 -4.39
C GLY A 83 6.86 -5.37 -5.34
N LEU A 84 6.47 -6.64 -5.42
CA LEU A 84 5.33 -7.04 -6.25
C LEU A 84 3.98 -6.51 -5.74
N VAL A 85 3.83 -6.28 -4.44
CA VAL A 85 2.61 -5.65 -3.89
C VAL A 85 2.58 -4.17 -4.27
N GLN A 86 3.73 -3.51 -4.28
CA GLN A 86 3.85 -2.15 -4.79
C GLN A 86 3.55 -2.09 -6.30
N ASP A 87 4.11 -3.00 -7.10
CA ASP A 87 3.87 -3.05 -8.56
C ASP A 87 2.42 -3.41 -8.93
N ALA A 88 1.69 -4.08 -8.02
CA ALA A 88 0.30 -4.46 -8.20
C ALA A 88 -0.70 -3.46 -7.58
N ALA A 89 -0.25 -2.38 -6.96
CA ALA A 89 -1.12 -1.34 -6.40
C ALA A 89 -1.19 -0.16 -7.36
#